data_AF-A0A9X3PVK5-F1
#
_entry.id   AF-A0A9X3PVK5-F1
#
_cell.length_a   1.000
_cell.length_b   1.000
_cell.length_c   1.000
_cell.angle_alpha   90.00
_cell.angle_beta   90.00
_cell.angle_gamma   90.00
#
_symmetry.space_group_name_H-M   'P 1'
#
loop_
_entity.id
_entity.type
_entity.pdbx_description
1 polymer ?
#
loop_
_entity_poly.entity_id
_entity_poly.type
_entity_poly.pdbx_seq_one_letter_code
_entity_poly.pdbx_strand_id
1 'polypeptide(L)'
;MGKVVFVVFFALALVVAGTSSSFALQSGGVEIGDLATGSVVGQPFSQLDVDVDLYALEIGGKKVWYPGTSVLRLVGRAGRPAVIRVTNNTKADHGFDLSADSAYAAPTSMHI
;
A
#
# COMPACT_ATOMS: atom_id res chain seq x y z
N MET A 1 -1.83 -3.39 51.07
CA MET A 1 -0.91 -3.36 49.92
C MET A 1 -1.43 -4.10 48.68
N GLY A 2 -2.05 -5.28 48.79
CA GLY A 2 -2.49 -6.06 47.62
C GLY A 2 -3.49 -5.35 46.66
N LYS A 3 -4.38 -4.50 47.17
CA LYS A 3 -5.34 -3.75 46.34
C LYS A 3 -4.67 -2.72 45.42
N VAL A 4 -3.57 -2.11 45.87
CA VAL A 4 -2.82 -1.11 45.09
C VAL A 4 -2.02 -1.81 44.00
N VAL A 5 -1.40 -2.95 44.32
CA VAL A 5 -0.68 -3.78 43.35
C VAL A 5 -1.62 -4.25 42.23
N PHE A 6 -2.84 -4.68 42.56
CA PHE A 6 -3.81 -5.12 41.58
C PHE A 6 -4.24 -4.00 40.61
N VAL A 7 -4.49 -2.79 41.13
CA VAL A 7 -4.85 -1.63 40.30
C VAL A 7 -3.72 -1.23 39.36
N VAL A 8 -2.46 -1.29 39.83
CA VAL A 8 -1.29 -1.00 39.01
C VAL A 8 -1.11 -2.04 37.89
N PHE A 9 -1.26 -3.32 38.20
CA PHE A 9 -1.18 -4.38 37.18
C PHE A 9 -2.33 -4.30 36.17
N PHE A 10 -3.54 -3.96 36.62
CA PHE A 10 -4.70 -3.84 35.74
C PHE A 10 -4.59 -2.61 34.82
N ALA A 11 -4.12 -1.48 35.33
CA ALA A 11 -3.83 -0.29 34.53
C ALA A 11 -2.71 -0.55 33.51
N LEU A 12 -1.65 -1.27 33.92
CA LEU A 12 -0.58 -1.66 33.01
C LEU A 12 -1.08 -2.59 31.89
N ALA A 13 -1.92 -3.57 32.22
CA ALA A 13 -2.53 -4.47 31.24
C ALA A 13 -3.41 -3.71 30.23
N LEU A 14 -4.19 -2.72 30.69
CA LEU A 14 -4.98 -1.84 29.82
C LEU A 14 -4.12 -0.98 28.90
N VAL A 15 -2.98 -0.46 29.38
CA VAL A 15 -2.04 0.31 28.56
C VAL A 15 -1.40 -0.59 27.49
N VAL A 16 -0.92 -1.79 27.86
CA VAL A 16 -0.32 -2.73 26.92
C VAL A 16 -1.34 -3.19 25.85
N ALA A 17 -2.57 -3.49 26.27
CA ALA A 17 -3.65 -3.87 25.35
C ALA A 17 -4.13 -2.70 24.45
N GLY A 18 -4.01 -1.46 24.92
CA GLY A 18 -4.35 -0.26 24.16
C GLY A 18 -3.28 0.21 23.16
N THR A 19 -2.03 -0.26 23.30
CA THR A 19 -0.90 0.20 22.47
C THR A 19 -0.67 -0.60 21.17
N SER A 20 -1.48 -1.60 20.86
CA SER A 20 -1.16 -2.59 19.82
C SER A 20 -1.38 -2.16 18.35
N SER A 21 -1.93 -0.97 18.07
CA SER A 21 -2.37 -0.64 16.69
C SER A 21 -1.63 0.52 16.01
N SER A 22 -0.48 0.94 16.53
CA SER A 22 0.36 1.97 15.88
C SER A 22 1.75 1.42 15.55
N PHE A 23 1.81 0.23 14.95
CA PHE A 23 3.02 -0.12 14.21
C PHE A 23 3.01 0.66 12.91
N ALA A 24 3.79 1.73 12.98
CA ALA A 24 3.91 2.74 11.97
C ALA A 24 4.14 2.11 10.59
N LEU A 25 3.26 2.45 9.65
CA LEU A 25 3.47 2.44 8.20
C LEU A 25 4.60 3.41 7.79
N GLN A 26 5.67 3.47 8.58
CA GLN A 26 6.81 4.39 8.52
C GLN A 26 8.09 3.63 8.17
N SER A 27 7.97 2.55 7.41
CA SER A 27 9.04 2.13 6.53
C SER A 27 8.85 2.94 5.26
N GLY A 28 9.73 3.92 4.97
CA GLY A 28 9.69 4.69 3.73
C GLY A 28 10.00 3.88 2.46
N GLY A 29 9.83 2.57 2.51
CA GLY A 29 10.04 1.63 1.41
C GLY A 29 8.73 1.34 0.66
N VAL A 30 8.89 0.72 -0.52
CA VAL A 30 7.77 0.18 -1.28
C VAL A 30 7.66 -1.31 -0.99
N GLU A 31 6.43 -1.77 -0.76
CA GLU A 31 6.13 -3.19 -0.63
C GLU A 31 5.29 -3.65 -1.82
N ILE A 32 5.71 -4.75 -2.44
CA ILE A 32 5.04 -5.36 -3.60
C ILE A 32 4.72 -6.80 -3.25
N GLY A 33 3.51 -7.23 -3.54
CA GLY A 33 3.06 -8.58 -3.23
C GLY A 33 1.65 -8.84 -3.73
N ASP A 34 1.24 -10.10 -3.60
CA ASP A 34 -0.09 -10.56 -3.94
C ASP A 34 -1.15 -10.00 -2.98
N LEU A 35 -2.37 -9.77 -3.44
CA LEU A 35 -3.43 -9.14 -2.66
C LEU A 35 -3.90 -10.00 -1.47
N ALA A 36 -3.87 -11.33 -1.61
CA ALA A 36 -4.36 -12.26 -0.61
C ALA A 36 -3.29 -12.58 0.45
N THR A 37 -2.02 -12.61 0.06
CA THR A 37 -0.90 -13.05 0.92
C THR A 37 0.05 -11.93 1.33
N GLY A 38 0.09 -10.83 0.57
CA GLY A 38 0.91 -9.66 0.86
C GLY A 38 0.38 -8.87 2.06
N SER A 39 1.30 -8.31 2.84
CA SER A 39 0.99 -7.62 4.10
C SER A 39 2.03 -6.54 4.40
N VAL A 40 1.56 -5.36 4.81
CA VAL A 40 2.41 -4.31 5.38
C VAL A 40 2.29 -4.36 6.89
N VAL A 41 3.38 -4.66 7.59
CA VAL A 41 3.44 -4.63 9.07
C VAL A 41 2.30 -5.47 9.72
N GLY A 42 1.97 -6.61 9.11
CA GLY A 42 0.92 -7.52 9.60
C GLY A 42 -0.50 -7.21 9.14
N GLN A 43 -0.74 -6.10 8.43
CA GLN A 43 -2.02 -5.80 7.80
C GLN A 43 -2.05 -6.34 6.35
N PRO A 44 -2.94 -7.30 6.02
CA PRO A 44 -3.11 -7.78 4.65
C PRO A 44 -3.45 -6.66 3.67
N PHE A 45 -2.92 -6.72 2.45
CA PHE A 45 -3.21 -5.73 1.42
C PHE A 45 -4.71 -5.61 1.10
N SER A 46 -5.47 -6.70 1.21
CA SER A 46 -6.92 -6.72 1.05
C SER A 46 -7.69 -5.88 2.06
N GLN A 47 -7.08 -5.52 3.19
CA GLN A 47 -7.67 -4.67 4.22
C GLN A 47 -7.26 -3.21 4.09
N LEU A 48 -6.43 -2.86 3.11
CA LEU A 48 -6.01 -1.49 2.87
C LEU A 48 -6.93 -0.79 1.88
N ASP A 49 -7.21 0.48 2.14
CA ASP A 49 -7.96 1.33 1.22
C ASP A 49 -7.13 1.60 -0.04
N VAL A 50 -7.59 1.09 -1.17
CA VAL A 50 -6.99 1.27 -2.50
C VAL A 50 -7.17 2.70 -2.98
N ASP A 51 -6.07 3.34 -3.36
CA ASP A 51 -6.07 4.72 -3.87
C ASP A 51 -6.09 4.80 -5.38
N VAL A 52 -5.44 3.84 -6.04
CA VAL A 52 -5.39 3.72 -7.48
C VAL A 52 -5.62 2.25 -7.84
N ASP A 53 -6.50 2.01 -8.80
CA ASP A 53 -6.79 0.68 -9.31
C ASP A 53 -6.46 0.64 -10.80
N LEU A 54 -5.52 -0.23 -11.17
CA LEU A 54 -5.04 -0.38 -12.54
C LEU A 54 -5.33 -1.78 -13.04
N TYR A 55 -5.74 -1.86 -14.30
CA TYR A 55 -6.01 -3.11 -14.99
C TYR A 55 -5.12 -3.22 -16.21
N ALA A 56 -4.31 -4.27 -16.26
CA ALA A 56 -3.70 -4.70 -17.51
C ALA A 56 -4.73 -5.58 -18.24
N LEU A 57 -5.20 -5.11 -19.39
CA LEU A 57 -6.26 -5.73 -20.18
C LEU A 57 -5.76 -6.09 -21.58
N GLU A 58 -6.42 -7.06 -22.20
CA GLU A 58 -6.27 -7.35 -23.63
C GLU A 58 -7.61 -7.12 -24.33
N ILE A 59 -7.66 -6.13 -25.23
CA ILE A 59 -8.87 -5.75 -25.97
C ILE A 59 -8.55 -5.79 -27.46
N GLY A 60 -9.25 -6.64 -28.22
CA GLY A 60 -9.03 -6.78 -29.66
C GLY A 60 -7.59 -7.17 -30.03
N GLY A 61 -6.94 -8.00 -29.21
CA GLY A 61 -5.54 -8.41 -29.38
C GLY A 61 -4.51 -7.33 -29.04
N LYS A 62 -4.93 -6.19 -28.47
CA LYS A 62 -4.02 -5.13 -28.01
C LYS A 62 -3.98 -5.11 -26.48
N LYS A 63 -2.77 -5.00 -25.93
CA LYS A 63 -2.56 -4.81 -24.50
C LYS A 63 -2.77 -3.34 -24.14
N VAL A 64 -3.59 -3.08 -23.11
CA VAL A 64 -3.96 -1.71 -22.70
C VAL A 64 -4.02 -1.63 -21.18
N TRP A 65 -3.63 -0.47 -20.63
CA TRP A 65 -3.84 -0.11 -19.23
C TRP A 65 -5.13 0.66 -19.05
N TYR A 66 -5.94 0.28 -18.06
CA TYR A 66 -7.15 1.00 -17.68
C TYR A 66 -7.16 1.35 -16.18
N PRO A 67 -7.52 2.60 -15.80
CA PRO A 67 -7.69 3.74 -16.70
C PRO A 67 -6.33 4.13 -17.32
N GLY A 68 -6.35 4.68 -18.53
CA GLY A 68 -5.11 5.07 -19.23
C GLY A 68 -4.32 6.19 -18.52
N THR A 69 -4.93 6.86 -17.54
CA THR A 69 -4.29 7.82 -16.64
C THR A 69 -4.97 7.75 -15.28
N SER A 70 -4.17 7.77 -14.21
CA SER A 70 -4.64 7.82 -12.83
C SER A 70 -3.97 8.97 -12.09
N VAL A 71 -4.69 9.59 -11.16
CA VAL A 71 -4.16 10.69 -10.33
C VAL A 71 -4.09 10.22 -8.89
N LEU A 72 -2.87 10.14 -8.35
CA LEU A 72 -2.63 9.82 -6.94
C LEU A 72 -2.41 11.11 -6.15
N ARG A 73 -3.28 11.37 -5.17
CA ARG A 73 -3.13 12.49 -4.23
C ARG A 73 -2.32 12.06 -3.01
N LEU A 74 -1.14 12.65 -2.84
CA LEU A 74 -0.22 12.36 -1.73
C LEU A 74 -0.31 13.34 -0.55
N VAL A 75 -1.00 14.47 -0.73
CA VAL A 75 -1.12 15.50 0.32
C VAL A 75 -2.03 15.03 1.46
N GLY A 76 -1.62 15.25 2.71
CA GLY A 76 -2.43 14.98 3.91
C GLY A 76 -2.40 13.53 4.42
N ARG A 77 -1.46 12.70 3.95
CA ARG A 77 -1.35 11.28 4.28
C ARG A 77 -0.47 10.97 5.51
N ALA A 78 -0.75 11.60 6.65
CA ALA A 78 0.01 11.30 7.87
C ALA A 78 -0.23 9.84 8.32
N GLY A 79 0.79 8.98 8.17
CA GLY A 79 0.75 7.58 8.64
C GLY A 79 -0.08 6.60 7.80
N ARG A 80 -0.59 7.00 6.62
CA ARG A 80 -1.32 6.11 5.70
C ARG A 80 -0.54 5.92 4.39
N PRO A 81 -0.22 4.67 4.00
CA PRO A 81 0.50 4.39 2.77
C PRO A 81 -0.34 4.75 1.55
N ALA A 82 0.32 4.99 0.41
CA ALA A 82 -0.35 4.97 -0.88
C ALA A 82 -0.47 3.53 -1.39
N VAL A 83 -1.68 3.13 -1.75
CA VAL A 83 -1.98 1.76 -2.16
C VAL A 83 -2.42 1.77 -3.61
N ILE A 84 -1.60 1.14 -4.46
CA ILE A 84 -1.88 0.93 -5.87
C ILE A 84 -2.19 -0.55 -6.05
N ARG A 85 -3.43 -0.86 -6.41
CA ARG A 85 -3.83 -2.21 -6.78
C ARG A 85 -3.66 -2.38 -8.28
N VAL A 86 -3.04 -3.48 -8.67
CA VAL A 86 -2.97 -3.86 -10.08
C VAL A 86 -3.57 -5.24 -10.29
N THR A 87 -4.50 -5.31 -11.24
CA THR A 87 -5.12 -6.55 -11.69
C THR A 87 -4.61 -6.87 -13.09
N ASN A 88 -3.89 -7.98 -13.23
CA ASN A 88 -3.43 -8.47 -14.53
C ASN A 88 -4.46 -9.46 -15.11
N ASN A 89 -5.22 -9.01 -16.12
CA ASN A 89 -6.16 -9.84 -16.87
C ASN A 89 -5.59 -10.30 -18.22
N THR A 90 -4.26 -10.28 -18.37
CA THR A 90 -3.58 -10.74 -19.58
C THR A 90 -2.90 -12.10 -19.33
N LYS A 91 -2.43 -12.74 -20.40
CA LYS A 91 -1.62 -13.97 -20.31
C LYS A 91 -0.12 -13.72 -20.15
N ALA A 92 0.29 -12.45 -20.08
CA ALA A 92 1.69 -12.07 -20.04
C ALA A 92 2.08 -11.57 -18.66
N ASP A 93 3.34 -11.81 -18.30
CA ASP A 93 3.92 -11.22 -17.11
C ASP A 93 4.15 -9.71 -17.34
N HIS A 94 3.79 -8.93 -16.33
CA HIS A 94 3.95 -7.49 -16.31
C HIS A 94 4.71 -7.11 -15.03
N GLY A 95 5.85 -6.44 -15.19
CA GLY A 95 6.61 -5.87 -14.08
C GLY A 95 6.24 -4.41 -13.83
N PHE A 96 6.62 -3.92 -12.65
CA PHE A 96 6.61 -2.49 -12.33
C PHE A 96 8.05 -2.02 -12.24
N ASP A 97 8.34 -0.90 -12.88
CA ASP A 97 9.56 -0.15 -12.62
C ASP A 97 9.20 1.09 -11.82
N LEU A 98 9.80 1.21 -10.64
CA LEU A 98 9.63 2.36 -9.75
C LEU A 98 10.95 3.10 -9.71
N SER A 99 11.11 4.03 -10.64
CA SER A 99 12.31 4.86 -10.73
C SER A 99 12.11 6.17 -9.97
N ALA A 100 13.12 6.57 -9.19
CA ALA A 100 13.19 7.87 -8.53
C ALA A 100 13.63 9.00 -9.49
N ASP A 101 13.70 8.71 -10.79
CA ASP A 101 14.35 9.61 -11.74
C ASP A 101 13.53 10.89 -11.96
N SER A 102 14.02 11.96 -11.34
CA SER A 102 13.63 13.35 -11.55
C SER A 102 13.88 13.86 -12.99
N ALA A 103 14.44 13.05 -13.90
CA ALA A 103 14.78 13.48 -15.26
C ALA A 103 13.64 13.39 -16.31
N TYR A 104 12.45 12.89 -15.98
CA TYR A 104 11.32 12.81 -16.94
C TYR A 104 10.36 14.01 -16.89
N ALA A 105 10.89 15.22 -16.74
CA ALA A 105 10.10 16.46 -16.63
C ALA A 105 9.43 16.93 -17.94
N ALA A 106 9.29 16.07 -18.95
CA ALA A 106 8.67 16.42 -20.23
C ALA A 106 7.50 15.48 -20.58
N PRO A 107 6.35 16.01 -21.04
CA PRO A 107 5.10 15.27 -21.27
C PRO A 107 5.13 14.25 -22.43
N THR A 108 6.31 13.87 -22.95
CA THR A 108 6.45 12.99 -24.13
C THR A 108 7.45 11.85 -23.96
N SER A 109 7.92 11.52 -22.76
CA SER A 109 8.79 10.35 -22.59
C SER A 109 7.99 9.05 -22.57
N MET A 110 8.23 8.19 -23.56
CA MET A 110 7.75 6.81 -23.64
C MET A 110 8.96 5.86 -23.54
N HIS A 111 8.89 4.88 -22.65
CA HIS A 111 9.87 3.80 -22.56
C HIS A 111 9.52 2.70 -23.59
N ILE A 112 10.50 2.25 -24.38
CA ILE A 112 10.40 1.05 -25.22
C ILE A 112 11.05 -0.11 -24.47
#